data_AF-A0A2P8HZQ3-F1
#
_entry.id   AF-A0A2P8HZQ3-F1
#
_cell.length_a   1.000
_cell.length_b   1.000
_cell.length_c   1.000
_cell.angle_alpha   90.00
_cell.angle_beta   90.00
_cell.angle_gamma   90.00
#
_symmetry.space_group_name_H-M   'P 1'
#
loop_
_entity.id
_entity.type
_entity.pdbx_description
1 polymer ?
#
loop_
_entity_poly.entity_id
_entity_poly.type
_entity_poly.pdbx_seq_one_letter_code
_entity_poly.pdbx_strand_id
1 'polypeptide(L)'
;MDWFLDRNDRRVPTALRRDIRDYLARHSDIDPEHLADAELIAQEMLANAIDHSDGPIWVSLEWSEANPVLTVRDMGATFTLPEHVPDTAQPRGRGLWLISQLAPEFTVAARRVGKAVESVLPLTRPVEPLDPPRHTVNPLPHLSEAAPRGGFGRESFLRALVVQLANAVEAQQGPDAAQRAIAQVAVDVGGQAELEFRQATGITGTALTPQQIADCAIRLKAAIGGGFRVVEVADERIVLVNSQCPFGLEVRQSPSLCRMTTAVFGGIAARNTGRAAVTLEERIAIGDPGCRVVIHLGDSAAEATRAHHYTAAPPSTAGR
;
A
#
# COMPACT_ATOMS: atom_id res chain seq x y z
N MET A 1 1.37 3.91 -7.16
CA MET A 1 1.00 5.33 -7.29
C MET A 1 -0.19 5.59 -6.39
N ASP A 2 -0.19 6.71 -5.67
CA ASP A 2 -1.25 7.07 -4.74
C ASP A 2 -1.58 8.56 -4.88
N TRP A 3 -2.86 8.89 -4.79
CA TRP A 3 -3.38 10.26 -4.88
C TRP A 3 -4.46 10.49 -3.83
N PHE A 4 -4.44 11.69 -3.25
CA PHE A 4 -5.47 12.20 -2.36
C PHE A 4 -6.27 13.29 -3.08
N LEU A 5 -7.59 13.18 -3.09
CA LEU A 5 -8.48 14.19 -3.66
C LEU A 5 -9.36 14.78 -2.57
N ASP A 6 -9.30 16.11 -2.45
CA ASP A 6 -10.39 16.87 -1.84
C ASP A 6 -11.50 17.02 -2.88
N ARG A 7 -12.70 16.51 -2.58
CA ARG A 7 -13.88 16.60 -3.47
C ARG A 7 -14.22 18.03 -3.88
N ASN A 8 -13.80 19.03 -3.10
CA ASN A 8 -14.09 20.43 -3.36
C ASN A 8 -13.13 21.07 -4.38
N ASP A 9 -11.98 20.45 -4.70
CA ASP A 9 -11.09 20.97 -5.73
C ASP A 9 -11.45 20.42 -7.12
N ARG A 10 -12.12 21.26 -7.91
CA ARG A 10 -12.67 20.90 -9.23
C ARG A 10 -11.61 20.67 -10.31
N ARG A 11 -10.33 20.98 -10.06
CA ARG A 11 -9.23 20.81 -11.04
C ARG A 11 -8.52 19.47 -10.91
N VAL A 12 -8.51 18.91 -9.70
CA VAL A 12 -7.79 17.67 -9.35
C VAL A 12 -8.30 16.45 -10.12
N PRO A 13 -9.62 16.25 -10.35
CA PRO A 13 -10.11 15.07 -11.07
C PRO A 13 -9.59 14.93 -12.50
N THR A 14 -9.50 16.03 -13.24
CA THR A 14 -9.02 16.01 -14.63
C THR A 14 -7.51 15.76 -14.70
N ALA A 15 -6.74 16.37 -13.80
CA ALA A 15 -5.30 16.13 -13.69
C ALA A 15 -5.01 14.67 -13.32
N LEU A 16 -5.75 14.12 -12.34
CA LEU A 16 -5.60 12.73 -11.92
C LEU A 16 -5.91 11.74 -13.04
N ARG A 17 -6.99 11.95 -13.80
CA ARG A 17 -7.33 11.09 -14.94
C ARG A 17 -6.19 11.04 -15.95
N ARG A 18 -5.61 12.20 -16.24
CA ARG A 18 -4.45 12.31 -17.12
C ARG A 18 -3.24 11.58 -16.52
N ASP A 19 -2.95 11.76 -15.24
CA ASP A 19 -1.81 11.10 -14.58
C ASP A 19 -1.95 9.56 -14.59
N ILE A 20 -3.16 9.04 -14.32
CA ILE A 20 -3.45 7.61 -14.38
C ILE A 20 -3.26 7.10 -15.82
N ARG A 21 -3.86 7.76 -16.81
CA ARG A 21 -3.70 7.39 -18.23
C ARG A 21 -2.23 7.41 -18.64
N ASP A 22 -1.53 8.51 -18.37
CA ASP A 22 -0.12 8.68 -18.73
C ASP A 22 0.75 7.66 -18.01
N TYR A 23 0.40 7.26 -16.78
CA TYR A 23 1.08 6.17 -16.08
C TYR A 23 0.81 4.81 -16.73
N LEU A 24 -0.45 4.46 -17.00
CA LEU A 24 -0.81 3.19 -17.62
C LEU A 24 -0.17 3.04 -18.99
N ALA A 25 -0.28 4.07 -19.84
CA ALA A 25 0.30 4.10 -21.18
C ALA A 25 1.82 3.92 -21.20
N ARG A 26 2.52 4.48 -20.20
CA ARG A 26 3.98 4.35 -20.09
C ARG A 26 4.45 3.01 -19.57
N HIS A 27 3.58 2.20 -18.97
CA HIS A 27 3.97 0.92 -18.38
C HIS A 27 3.22 -0.27 -19.00
N SER A 28 2.41 -0.05 -20.04
CA SER A 28 1.79 -1.09 -20.86
C SER A 28 2.41 -1.10 -22.26
N ASP A 29 2.75 -2.28 -22.78
CA ASP A 29 3.12 -2.48 -24.20
C ASP A 29 1.90 -2.81 -25.09
N ILE A 30 0.70 -2.72 -24.53
CA ILE A 30 -0.52 -3.29 -25.12
C ILE A 30 -1.20 -2.34 -26.11
N ASP A 31 -1.93 -2.97 -27.04
CA ASP A 31 -3.06 -2.46 -27.83
C ASP A 31 -3.74 -1.21 -27.23
N PRO A 32 -3.83 -0.11 -27.99
CA PRO A 32 -4.59 1.08 -27.62
C PRO A 32 -6.02 0.81 -27.13
N GLU A 33 -6.66 -0.28 -27.57
CA GLU A 33 -8.00 -0.67 -27.12
C GLU A 33 -8.05 -1.00 -25.62
N HIS A 34 -7.13 -1.84 -25.12
CA HIS A 34 -7.10 -2.17 -23.69
C HIS A 34 -6.69 -0.99 -22.81
N LEU A 35 -5.86 -0.07 -23.32
CA LEU A 35 -5.55 1.17 -22.62
C LEU A 35 -6.78 2.07 -22.52
N ALA A 36 -7.60 2.13 -23.58
CA ALA A 36 -8.86 2.86 -23.57
C ALA A 36 -9.87 2.24 -22.59
N ASP A 37 -9.95 0.90 -22.51
CA ASP A 37 -10.79 0.20 -21.54
C ASP A 37 -10.36 0.48 -20.09
N ALA A 38 -9.05 0.41 -19.81
CA ALA A 38 -8.50 0.73 -18.50
C ALA A 38 -8.73 2.22 -18.12
N GLU A 39 -8.59 3.13 -19.08
CA GLU A 39 -8.92 4.54 -18.88
C GLU A 39 -10.40 4.74 -18.58
N LEU A 40 -11.29 4.05 -19.29
CA LEU A 40 -12.73 4.11 -19.06
C LEU A 40 -13.10 3.60 -17.66
N ILE A 41 -12.55 2.44 -17.25
CA ILE A 41 -12.73 1.92 -15.89
C ILE A 41 -12.30 2.96 -14.85
N ALA A 42 -11.12 3.56 -15.02
CA ALA A 42 -10.61 4.57 -14.09
C ALA A 42 -11.50 5.82 -14.05
N GLN A 43 -11.98 6.29 -15.21
CA GLN A 43 -12.87 7.44 -15.30
C GLN A 43 -14.20 7.20 -14.58
N GLU A 44 -14.81 6.04 -14.78
CA GLU A 44 -16.08 5.65 -14.16
C GLU A 44 -15.93 5.45 -12.65
N MET A 45 -14.84 4.80 -12.19
CA MET A 45 -14.56 4.65 -10.76
C MET A 45 -14.37 6.01 -10.07
N LEU A 46 -13.63 6.93 -10.68
CA LEU A 46 -13.41 8.28 -10.16
C LEU A 46 -14.68 9.13 -10.19
N ALA A 47 -15.45 9.08 -11.27
CA ALA A 47 -16.71 9.80 -11.38
C ALA A 47 -17.69 9.34 -10.30
N ASN A 48 -17.85 8.03 -10.12
CA ASN A 48 -18.69 7.47 -9.06
C ASN A 48 -18.22 7.90 -7.67
N ALA A 49 -16.91 7.90 -7.41
CA ALA A 49 -16.39 8.35 -6.14
C ALA A 49 -16.66 9.84 -5.90
N ILE A 50 -16.48 10.71 -6.90
CA ILE A 50 -16.72 12.15 -6.75
C ILE A 50 -18.22 12.45 -6.56
N ASP A 51 -19.08 11.79 -7.32
CA ASP A 51 -20.52 12.06 -7.31
C ASP A 51 -21.21 11.50 -6.06
N HIS A 52 -20.65 10.48 -5.42
CA HIS A 52 -21.29 9.74 -4.33
C HIS A 52 -20.51 9.72 -3.01
N SER A 53 -19.32 10.32 -2.93
CA SER A 53 -18.58 10.39 -1.66
C SER A 53 -18.98 11.57 -0.79
N ASP A 54 -19.11 11.31 0.51
CA ASP A 54 -19.32 12.35 1.53
C ASP A 54 -18.02 12.90 2.10
N GLY A 55 -16.87 12.28 1.78
CA GLY A 55 -15.55 12.64 2.31
C GLY A 55 -14.48 12.85 1.22
N PRO A 56 -13.21 13.03 1.64
CA PRO A 56 -12.10 13.03 0.71
C PRO A 56 -11.93 11.64 0.08
N ILE A 57 -11.39 11.60 -1.12
CA ILE A 57 -11.25 10.39 -1.91
C ILE A 57 -9.76 10.01 -1.97
N TRP A 58 -9.45 8.75 -1.70
CA TRP A 58 -8.12 8.19 -1.92
C TRP A 58 -8.11 7.33 -3.17
N VAL A 59 -7.11 7.51 -4.04
CA VAL A 59 -6.95 6.70 -5.26
C VAL A 59 -5.59 6.07 -5.23
N SER A 60 -5.52 4.75 -5.39
CA SER A 60 -4.29 3.98 -5.43
C SER A 60 -4.26 3.18 -6.71
N LEU A 61 -3.18 3.29 -7.47
CA LEU A 61 -2.88 2.41 -8.60
C LEU A 61 -1.63 1.60 -8.27
N GLU A 62 -1.83 0.31 -8.06
CA GLU A 62 -0.77 -0.64 -7.75
C GLU A 62 -0.56 -1.58 -8.94
N TRP A 63 0.68 -1.71 -9.38
CA TRP A 63 1.03 -2.62 -10.47
C TRP A 63 2.24 -3.42 -10.03
N SER A 64 2.06 -4.28 -9.05
CA SER A 64 3.11 -5.18 -8.56
C SER A 64 3.05 -6.56 -9.19
N GLU A 65 1.90 -6.91 -9.77
CA GLU A 65 1.63 -8.20 -10.41
C GLU A 65 1.42 -8.03 -11.92
N ALA A 66 0.94 -9.07 -12.61
CA ALA A 66 0.74 -9.07 -14.05
C ALA A 66 -0.15 -7.90 -14.50
N ASN A 67 -1.26 -7.67 -13.80
CA ASN A 67 -2.23 -6.62 -14.09
C ASN A 67 -2.19 -5.48 -13.06
N PRO A 68 -2.43 -4.21 -13.47
CA PRO A 68 -2.59 -3.12 -12.52
C PRO A 68 -3.92 -3.23 -11.79
N VAL A 69 -3.93 -2.79 -10.53
CA VAL A 69 -5.09 -2.71 -9.66
C VAL A 69 -5.34 -1.26 -9.30
N LEU A 70 -6.50 -0.74 -9.69
CA LEU A 70 -6.98 0.58 -9.29
C LEU A 70 -7.91 0.43 -8.10
N THR A 71 -7.62 1.13 -7.02
CA THR A 71 -8.47 1.24 -5.84
C THR A 71 -8.91 2.69 -5.65
N VAL A 72 -10.21 2.91 -5.52
CA VAL A 72 -10.78 4.21 -5.13
C VAL A 72 -11.49 4.05 -3.79
N ARG A 73 -11.12 4.86 -2.81
CA ARG A 73 -11.67 4.82 -1.45
C ARG A 73 -12.36 6.14 -1.13
N ASP A 74 -13.58 6.04 -0.65
CA ASP A 74 -14.29 7.15 -0.02
C ASP A 74 -14.03 7.11 1.49
N MET A 75 -13.53 8.22 2.04
CA MET A 75 -13.21 8.38 3.46
C MET A 75 -14.35 9.03 4.28
N GLY A 76 -15.56 9.14 3.72
CA GLY A 76 -16.75 9.71 4.34
C GLY A 76 -17.35 8.87 5.48
N ALA A 77 -18.13 9.53 6.34
CA ALA A 77 -18.71 8.92 7.54
C ALA A 77 -20.04 8.18 7.31
N THR A 78 -20.71 8.41 6.17
CA THR A 78 -22.05 7.89 5.87
C THR A 78 -22.03 6.87 4.74
N PHE A 79 -22.86 5.84 4.87
CA PHE A 79 -22.94 4.71 3.94
C PHE A 79 -24.37 4.53 3.42
N THR A 80 -24.52 4.45 2.10
CA THR A 80 -25.67 3.82 1.42
C THR A 80 -25.17 3.03 0.21
N LEU A 81 -25.38 1.71 0.21
CA LEU A 81 -25.29 0.94 -1.03
C LEU A 81 -26.44 1.36 -1.96
N PRO A 82 -26.21 1.48 -3.28
CA PRO A 82 -27.32 1.54 -4.21
C PRO A 82 -28.09 0.21 -4.12
N GLU A 83 -29.31 0.23 -3.60
CA GLU A 83 -30.20 -0.94 -3.52
C GLU A 83 -30.66 -1.45 -4.90
N HIS A 84 -30.37 -0.72 -5.98
CA HIS A 84 -30.94 -0.98 -7.29
C HIS A 84 -29.85 -1.27 -8.34
N VAL A 85 -30.09 -2.33 -9.11
CA VAL A 85 -29.48 -2.51 -10.43
C VAL A 85 -29.86 -1.27 -11.26
N PRO A 86 -28.90 -0.49 -11.78
CA PRO A 86 -29.21 0.73 -12.50
C PRO A 86 -30.07 0.44 -13.73
N ASP A 87 -31.09 1.27 -13.93
CA ASP A 87 -31.86 1.31 -15.17
C ASP A 87 -30.92 1.62 -16.34
N THR A 88 -30.69 0.63 -17.21
CA THR A 88 -29.77 0.73 -18.34
C THR A 88 -30.19 1.80 -19.36
N ALA A 89 -31.41 2.35 -19.26
CA ALA A 89 -31.89 3.45 -20.09
C ALA A 89 -31.42 4.84 -19.62
N GLN A 90 -30.85 5.00 -18.42
CA GLN A 90 -30.41 6.30 -17.91
C GLN A 90 -28.90 6.54 -18.07
N PRO A 91 -28.44 7.77 -18.41
CA PRO A 91 -27.02 8.09 -18.55
C PRO A 91 -26.25 7.98 -17.22
N ARG A 92 -26.91 8.21 -16.08
CA ARG A 92 -26.34 8.07 -14.73
C ARG A 92 -26.62 6.67 -14.20
N GLY A 93 -25.57 5.88 -13.98
CA GLY A 93 -25.66 4.53 -13.41
C GLY A 93 -25.02 3.42 -14.25
N ARG A 94 -24.61 3.68 -15.50
CA ARG A 94 -23.95 2.67 -16.35
C ARG A 94 -22.51 2.37 -15.96
N GLY A 95 -21.86 3.23 -15.18
CA GLY A 95 -20.42 3.12 -14.86
C GLY A 95 -20.06 1.80 -14.18
N LEU A 96 -20.80 1.37 -13.16
CA LEU A 96 -20.55 0.09 -12.49
C LEU A 96 -20.80 -1.12 -13.42
N TRP A 97 -21.78 -1.01 -14.31
CA TRP A 97 -22.05 -2.04 -15.32
C TRP A 97 -20.92 -2.12 -16.35
N LEU A 98 -20.43 -0.98 -16.87
CA LEU A 98 -19.29 -0.93 -17.79
C LEU A 98 -18.04 -1.52 -17.16
N ILE A 99 -17.73 -1.15 -15.90
CA ILE A 99 -16.60 -1.74 -15.17
C ILE A 99 -16.75 -3.26 -15.06
N SER A 100 -17.96 -3.77 -14.78
CA SER A 100 -18.21 -5.21 -14.67
C SER A 100 -18.02 -5.99 -15.99
N GLN A 101 -18.08 -5.33 -17.14
CA GLN A 101 -17.86 -5.97 -18.45
C GLN A 101 -16.40 -5.91 -18.91
N LEU A 102 -15.67 -4.86 -18.51
CA LEU A 102 -14.32 -4.57 -19.01
C LEU A 102 -13.22 -5.03 -18.04
N ALA A 103 -13.50 -5.05 -16.73
CA ALA A 103 -12.52 -5.43 -15.73
C ALA A 103 -12.43 -6.96 -15.61
N PRO A 104 -11.22 -7.55 -15.59
CA PRO A 104 -11.04 -8.97 -15.27
C PRO A 104 -11.60 -9.32 -13.89
N GLU A 105 -11.44 -8.42 -12.92
CA GLU A 105 -12.04 -8.53 -11.59
C GLU A 105 -12.48 -7.16 -11.09
N PHE A 106 -13.64 -7.13 -10.43
CA PHE A 106 -14.20 -5.94 -9.79
C PHE A 106 -14.74 -6.29 -8.41
N THR A 107 -14.31 -5.56 -7.38
CA THR A 107 -14.70 -5.83 -5.99
C THR A 107 -15.14 -4.53 -5.30
N VAL A 108 -16.21 -4.62 -4.53
CA VAL A 108 -16.68 -3.54 -3.65
C VAL A 108 -16.63 -4.04 -2.21
N ALA A 109 -15.84 -3.39 -1.37
CA ALA A 109 -15.69 -3.73 0.04
C ALA A 109 -16.13 -2.57 0.94
N ALA A 110 -17.08 -2.84 1.85
CA ALA A 110 -17.34 -1.96 2.98
C ALA A 110 -16.19 -2.04 3.98
N ARG A 111 -15.78 -0.89 4.54
CA ARG A 111 -14.70 -0.80 5.55
C ARG A 111 -15.26 -0.22 6.85
N ARG A 112 -14.45 -0.20 7.93
CA ARG A 112 -14.88 0.38 9.22
C ARG A 112 -15.28 1.85 9.09
N VAL A 113 -14.67 2.56 8.14
CA VAL A 113 -15.06 3.90 7.72
C VAL A 113 -15.06 3.91 6.19
N GLY A 114 -16.17 4.35 5.58
CA GLY A 114 -16.28 4.53 4.14
C GLY A 114 -16.32 3.24 3.29
N LYS A 115 -15.98 3.39 2.01
CA LYS A 115 -16.09 2.34 0.97
C LYS A 115 -14.80 2.25 0.18
N ALA A 116 -14.33 1.03 -0.09
CA ALA A 116 -13.27 0.78 -1.07
C ALA A 116 -13.85 0.09 -2.31
N VAL A 117 -13.63 0.68 -3.47
CA VAL A 117 -13.96 0.12 -4.77
C VAL A 117 -12.65 -0.23 -5.46
N GLU A 118 -12.51 -1.47 -5.91
CA GLU A 118 -11.27 -1.99 -6.46
C GLU A 118 -11.55 -2.68 -7.80
N SER A 119 -10.70 -2.42 -8.80
CA SER A 119 -10.78 -3.01 -10.11
C SER A 119 -9.41 -3.43 -10.59
N VAL A 120 -9.28 -4.67 -11.05
CA VAL A 120 -8.15 -5.08 -11.90
C VAL A 120 -8.36 -4.43 -13.26
N LEU A 121 -7.32 -3.83 -13.81
CA LEU A 121 -7.34 -3.20 -15.13
C LEU A 121 -6.85 -4.21 -16.18
N PRO A 122 -7.45 -4.25 -17.38
CA PRO A 122 -7.12 -5.23 -18.43
C PRO A 122 -5.80 -4.91 -19.17
N LEU A 123 -4.73 -4.60 -18.43
CA LEU A 123 -3.41 -4.27 -18.96
C LEU A 123 -2.35 -5.22 -18.40
N THR A 124 -1.31 -5.54 -19.16
CA THR A 124 -0.14 -6.29 -18.66
C THR A 124 1.14 -5.48 -18.81
N ARG A 125 2.07 -5.72 -17.88
CA ARG A 125 3.37 -5.04 -17.85
C ARG A 125 4.36 -5.78 -18.75
N PRO A 126 5.02 -5.11 -19.71
CA PRO A 126 6.20 -5.64 -20.38
C PRO A 126 7.42 -5.62 -19.43
N VAL A 127 8.29 -6.61 -19.58
CA VAL A 127 9.56 -6.69 -18.85
C VAL A 127 10.57 -5.78 -19.55
N GLU A 128 11.18 -4.85 -18.78
CA GLU A 128 12.25 -3.88 -19.12
C GLU A 128 11.84 -2.41 -19.45
N PRO A 129 12.75 -1.42 -19.24
CA PRO A 129 12.56 -0.36 -18.25
C PRO A 129 12.16 0.97 -18.89
N LEU A 130 11.11 1.60 -18.37
CA LEU A 130 10.64 2.90 -18.83
C LEU A 130 10.92 4.03 -17.82
N ASP A 131 11.58 5.05 -18.34
CA ASP A 131 11.95 6.32 -17.70
C ASP A 131 10.69 7.05 -17.16
N PRO A 132 10.57 7.32 -15.84
CA PRO A 132 9.37 7.91 -15.25
C PRO A 132 9.44 9.45 -15.11
N PRO A 133 8.29 10.14 -14.98
CA PRO A 133 8.17 11.57 -14.84
C PRO A 133 8.30 11.93 -13.35
N ARG A 134 8.56 13.20 -13.09
CA ARG A 134 8.73 13.71 -11.72
C ARG A 134 7.38 13.85 -11.01
N HIS A 135 7.20 13.18 -9.87
CA HIS A 135 6.04 13.37 -9.00
C HIS A 135 6.08 14.74 -8.30
N THR A 136 4.94 15.43 -8.26
CA THR A 136 4.76 16.77 -7.67
C THR A 136 4.00 16.77 -6.34
N VAL A 137 4.02 15.67 -5.59
CA VAL A 137 3.66 15.70 -4.17
C VAL A 137 4.95 15.92 -3.39
N ASN A 138 5.10 17.10 -2.77
CA ASN A 138 6.32 17.47 -2.04
C ASN A 138 6.53 16.54 -0.83
N PRO A 139 7.49 15.60 -0.88
CA PRO A 139 7.77 14.66 0.22
C PRO A 139 8.71 15.25 1.28
N LEU A 140 9.08 16.53 1.13
CA LEU A 140 9.90 17.26 2.09
C LEU A 140 9.05 17.66 3.31
N PRO A 141 9.68 17.87 4.47
CA PRO A 141 8.97 18.29 5.67
C PRO A 141 8.19 19.57 5.37
N HIS A 142 6.92 19.60 5.73
CA HIS A 142 6.12 20.81 5.53
C HIS A 142 6.64 21.92 6.44
N LEU A 143 6.56 23.19 6.01
CA LEU A 143 7.05 24.31 6.83
C LEU A 143 6.36 24.38 8.21
N SER A 144 5.16 23.82 8.35
CA SER A 144 4.47 23.69 9.64
C SER A 144 5.16 22.73 10.62
N GLU A 145 6.06 21.88 10.14
CA GLU A 145 6.86 20.95 10.97
C GLU A 145 8.17 21.59 11.47
N ALA A 146 8.44 22.84 11.08
CA ALA A 146 9.58 23.57 11.59
C ALA A 146 9.38 23.89 13.07
N ALA A 147 10.42 23.71 13.88
CA ALA A 147 10.38 24.07 15.28
C ALA A 147 10.16 25.59 15.45
N PRO A 148 9.57 26.04 16.57
CA PRO A 148 9.35 27.48 16.83
C PRO A 148 10.63 28.33 16.80
N ARG A 149 11.80 27.71 17.02
CA ARG A 149 13.12 28.35 16.95
C ARG A 149 13.79 28.22 15.56
N GLY A 150 13.07 27.70 14.57
CA GLY A 150 13.59 27.37 13.22
C GLY A 150 14.14 25.95 13.11
N GLY A 151 14.19 25.44 11.87
CA GLY A 151 14.74 24.11 11.53
C GLY A 151 13.74 22.95 11.65
N PHE A 152 13.98 21.87 10.89
CA PHE A 152 13.19 20.64 10.97
C PHE A 152 13.70 19.70 12.06
N GLY A 153 12.77 19.05 12.76
CA GLY A 153 13.11 18.03 13.75
C GLY A 153 13.78 16.80 13.13
N ARG A 154 14.47 16.01 13.96
CA ARG A 154 15.17 14.79 13.54
C ARG A 154 14.25 13.83 12.77
N GLU A 155 13.04 13.61 13.27
CA GLU A 155 12.09 12.64 12.73
C GLU A 155 11.56 13.07 11.35
N SER A 156 11.12 14.32 11.21
CA SER A 156 10.62 14.84 9.93
C SER A 156 11.74 14.91 8.89
N PHE A 157 12.96 15.26 9.29
CA PHE A 157 14.13 15.24 8.42
C PHE A 157 14.48 13.82 7.94
N LEU A 158 14.58 12.84 8.85
CA LEU A 158 14.88 11.45 8.48
C LEU A 158 13.79 10.84 7.62
N ARG A 159 12.50 11.12 7.94
CA ARG A 159 11.36 10.71 7.12
C ARG A 159 11.50 11.24 5.70
N ALA A 160 11.78 12.53 5.54
CA ALA A 160 11.97 13.14 4.23
C ALA A 160 13.12 12.48 3.45
N LEU A 161 14.27 12.23 4.08
CA LEU A 161 15.39 11.56 3.41
C LEU A 161 15.01 10.16 2.91
N VAL A 162 14.36 9.37 3.75
CA VAL A 162 13.95 8.01 3.40
C VAL A 162 12.94 8.00 2.26
N VAL A 163 11.94 8.88 2.30
CA VAL A 163 10.95 8.99 1.22
C VAL A 163 11.60 9.45 -0.08
N GLN A 164 12.44 10.47 -0.02
CA GLN A 164 13.14 10.97 -1.20
C GLN A 164 14.05 9.92 -1.82
N LEU A 165 14.75 9.13 -0.98
CA LEU A 165 15.59 8.05 -1.48
C LEU A 165 14.77 6.96 -2.16
N ALA A 166 13.66 6.52 -1.55
CA ALA A 166 12.77 5.54 -2.15
C ALA A 166 12.21 6.04 -3.49
N ASN A 167 11.73 7.29 -3.51
CA ASN A 167 11.23 7.92 -4.73
C ASN A 167 12.33 8.07 -5.79
N ALA A 168 13.57 8.37 -5.39
CA ALA A 168 14.70 8.49 -6.31
C ALA A 168 15.10 7.13 -6.90
N VAL A 169 15.07 6.06 -6.10
CA VAL A 169 15.32 4.69 -6.60
C VAL A 169 14.24 4.29 -7.59
N GLU A 170 12.96 4.49 -7.24
CA GLU A 170 11.85 4.21 -8.15
C GLU A 170 11.93 5.05 -9.43
N ALA A 171 12.28 6.34 -9.29
CA ALA A 171 12.37 7.25 -10.42
C ALA A 171 13.56 6.95 -11.35
N GLN A 172 14.67 6.41 -10.85
CA GLN A 172 15.86 6.15 -11.67
C GLN A 172 15.93 4.72 -12.20
N GLN A 173 15.34 3.77 -11.49
CA GLN A 173 15.52 2.33 -11.74
C GLN A 173 14.19 1.58 -11.92
N GLY A 174 13.06 2.29 -11.83
CA GLY A 174 11.73 1.75 -12.00
C GLY A 174 11.15 1.09 -10.73
N PRO A 175 9.87 0.70 -10.79
CA PRO A 175 9.12 0.16 -9.66
C PRO A 175 9.69 -1.18 -9.15
N ASP A 176 10.21 -2.02 -10.04
CA ASP A 176 10.78 -3.31 -9.63
C ASP A 176 12.05 -3.12 -8.79
N ALA A 177 12.85 -2.09 -9.08
CA ALA A 177 14.02 -1.75 -8.27
C ALA A 177 13.62 -1.21 -6.89
N ALA A 178 12.58 -0.38 -6.82
CA ALA A 178 12.01 0.08 -5.55
C ALA A 178 11.47 -1.10 -4.73
N GLN A 179 10.79 -2.05 -5.38
CA GLN A 179 10.29 -3.27 -4.72
C GLN A 179 11.44 -4.13 -4.20
N ARG A 180 12.53 -4.29 -4.97
CA ARG A 180 13.74 -4.97 -4.52
C ARG A 180 14.39 -4.25 -3.33
N ALA A 181 14.43 -2.92 -3.34
CA ALA A 181 14.96 -2.14 -2.22
C ALA A 181 14.10 -2.35 -0.94
N ILE A 182 12.78 -2.36 -1.07
CA ILE A 182 11.86 -2.67 0.04
C ILE A 182 12.09 -4.11 0.56
N ALA A 183 12.25 -5.08 -0.35
CA ALA A 183 12.56 -6.46 0.04
C ALA A 183 13.92 -6.56 0.75
N GLN A 184 14.92 -5.79 0.32
CA GLN A 184 16.21 -5.73 1.00
C GLN A 184 16.09 -5.14 2.41
N VAL A 185 15.27 -4.11 2.60
CA VAL A 185 14.96 -3.58 3.94
C VAL A 185 14.29 -4.66 4.82
N ALA A 186 13.36 -5.45 4.26
CA ALA A 186 12.74 -6.58 4.98
C ALA A 186 13.78 -7.59 5.47
N VAL A 187 14.77 -7.88 4.61
CA VAL A 187 15.90 -8.73 4.96
C VAL A 187 16.72 -8.02 6.03
N ASP A 188 17.41 -6.93 5.75
CA ASP A 188 18.44 -6.40 6.65
C ASP A 188 17.87 -5.91 7.98
N VAL A 189 16.85 -5.05 7.92
CA VAL A 189 16.24 -4.47 9.13
C VAL A 189 15.43 -5.51 9.88
N GLY A 190 14.70 -6.39 9.17
CA GLY A 190 13.96 -7.48 9.82
C GLY A 190 14.88 -8.46 10.53
N GLY A 191 16.03 -8.79 9.94
CA GLY A 191 16.98 -9.72 10.52
C GLY A 191 17.63 -9.14 11.77
N GLN A 192 18.02 -7.87 11.70
CA GLN A 192 18.61 -7.18 12.85
C GLN A 192 17.60 -6.99 13.99
N ALA A 193 16.35 -6.65 13.68
CA ALA A 193 15.29 -6.52 14.66
C ALA A 193 14.97 -7.88 15.34
N GLU A 194 14.91 -8.96 14.56
CA GLU A 194 14.72 -10.31 15.11
C GLU A 194 15.89 -10.73 16.01
N LEU A 195 17.13 -10.45 15.59
CA LEU A 195 18.33 -10.76 16.36
C LEU A 195 18.33 -10.04 17.71
N GLU A 196 18.02 -8.74 17.72
CA GLU A 196 17.86 -7.97 18.97
C GLU A 196 16.79 -8.58 19.86
N PHE A 197 15.62 -8.92 19.29
CA PHE A 197 14.53 -9.52 20.04
C PHE A 197 14.95 -10.85 20.69
N ARG A 198 15.63 -11.72 19.94
CA ARG A 198 16.15 -13.00 20.45
C ARG A 198 17.13 -12.80 21.60
N GLN A 199 18.06 -11.85 21.46
CA GLN A 199 19.03 -11.52 22.52
C GLN A 199 18.33 -10.98 23.77
N ALA A 200 17.35 -10.09 23.61
CA ALA A 200 16.61 -9.49 24.72
C ALA A 200 15.70 -10.48 25.45
N THR A 201 15.27 -11.56 24.79
CA THR A 201 14.33 -12.56 25.34
C THR A 201 14.98 -13.90 25.66
N GLY A 202 16.26 -14.08 25.34
CA GLY A 202 17.00 -15.34 25.58
C GLY A 202 16.60 -16.49 24.66
N ILE A 203 15.95 -16.22 23.52
CA ILE A 203 15.53 -17.26 22.56
C ILE A 203 16.72 -17.65 21.67
N THR A 204 17.05 -18.94 21.63
CA THR A 204 18.21 -19.46 20.87
C THR A 204 17.82 -20.57 19.91
N GLY A 205 18.36 -20.52 18.67
CA GLY A 205 18.48 -21.69 17.77
C GLY A 205 17.19 -22.24 17.15
N THR A 206 16.00 -21.84 17.62
CA THR A 206 14.71 -22.27 17.06
C THR A 206 14.02 -21.16 16.29
N ALA A 207 13.18 -21.52 15.32
CA ALA A 207 12.24 -20.58 14.70
C ALA A 207 11.33 -19.97 15.77
N LEU A 208 11.02 -18.68 15.62
CA LEU A 208 10.03 -17.99 16.46
C LEU A 208 8.64 -18.58 16.22
N THR A 209 7.88 -18.75 17.29
CA THR A 209 6.45 -19.10 17.19
C THR A 209 5.65 -17.92 16.62
N PRO A 210 4.42 -18.13 16.08
CA PRO A 210 3.57 -17.04 15.63
C PRO A 210 3.38 -15.94 16.69
N GLN A 211 3.25 -16.31 17.95
CA GLN A 211 3.17 -15.36 19.06
C GLN A 211 4.46 -14.53 19.21
N GLN A 212 5.62 -15.19 19.16
CA GLN A 212 6.91 -14.50 19.25
C GLN A 212 7.19 -13.60 18.05
N ILE A 213 6.74 -13.97 16.84
CA ILE A 213 6.79 -13.11 15.65
C ILE A 213 5.95 -11.85 15.88
N ALA A 214 4.72 -12.00 16.40
CA ALA A 214 3.84 -10.88 16.71
C ALA A 214 4.46 -9.95 17.78
N ASP A 215 5.02 -10.52 18.85
CA ASP A 215 5.66 -9.78 19.93
C ASP A 215 6.90 -9.02 19.44
N CYS A 216 7.73 -9.65 18.60
CA CYS A 216 8.88 -9.02 17.96
C CYS A 216 8.46 -7.83 17.08
N ALA A 217 7.43 -8.02 16.25
CA ALA A 217 6.90 -6.99 15.37
C ALA A 217 6.34 -5.78 16.17
N ILE A 218 5.57 -6.03 17.23
CA ILE A 218 5.01 -4.98 18.09
C ILE A 218 6.10 -4.25 18.84
N ARG A 219 7.05 -4.98 19.47
CA ARG A 219 8.17 -4.38 20.19
C ARG A 219 8.95 -3.40 19.31
N LEU A 220 9.29 -3.83 18.09
CA LEU A 220 9.98 -2.99 17.12
C LEU A 220 9.20 -1.70 16.84
N LYS A 221 7.89 -1.79 16.60
CA LYS A 221 7.08 -0.60 16.30
C LYS A 221 6.86 0.29 17.51
N ALA A 222 6.67 -0.28 18.69
CA ALA A 222 6.55 0.48 19.93
C ALA A 222 7.80 1.32 20.19
N ALA A 223 8.99 0.78 19.93
CA ALA A 223 10.26 1.48 20.09
C ALA A 223 10.41 2.73 19.20
N ILE A 224 9.67 2.81 18.08
CA ILE A 224 9.65 3.96 17.17
C ILE A 224 8.34 4.76 17.24
N GLY A 225 7.56 4.61 18.33
CA GLY A 225 6.34 5.39 18.57
C GLY A 225 5.08 4.85 17.89
N GLY A 226 5.09 3.60 17.43
CA GLY A 226 3.93 2.91 16.87
C GLY A 226 3.02 2.27 17.93
N GLY A 227 1.70 2.44 17.79
CA GLY A 227 0.68 1.91 18.72
C GLY A 227 0.09 0.56 18.29
N PHE A 228 0.95 -0.39 17.88
CA PHE A 228 0.50 -1.69 17.38
C PHE A 228 0.06 -2.62 18.52
N ARG A 229 -1.00 -3.40 18.29
CA ARG A 229 -1.51 -4.43 19.20
C ARG A 229 -2.00 -5.65 18.42
N VAL A 230 -1.94 -6.81 19.07
CA VAL A 230 -2.48 -8.07 18.53
C VAL A 230 -4.00 -8.04 18.55
N VAL A 231 -4.61 -8.50 17.47
CA VAL A 231 -6.04 -8.88 17.41
C VAL A 231 -6.17 -10.39 17.37
N GLU A 232 -5.29 -11.06 16.63
CA GLU A 232 -5.33 -12.51 16.43
C GLU A 232 -3.90 -13.03 16.21
N VAL A 233 -3.63 -14.20 16.78
CA VAL A 233 -2.46 -15.03 16.46
C VAL A 233 -2.95 -16.45 16.30
N ALA A 234 -2.69 -17.03 15.13
CA ALA A 234 -2.95 -18.41 14.77
C ALA A 234 -1.74 -18.99 14.05
N ASP A 235 -1.76 -20.30 13.78
CA ASP A 235 -0.67 -20.98 13.09
C ASP A 235 -0.48 -20.47 11.65
N GLU A 236 -1.58 -20.08 11.01
CA GLU A 236 -1.58 -19.62 9.61
C GLU A 236 -1.48 -18.10 9.47
N ARG A 237 -1.87 -17.31 10.48
CA ARG A 237 -1.87 -15.85 10.35
C ARG A 237 -1.74 -15.12 11.67
N ILE A 238 -1.22 -13.89 11.58
CA ILE A 238 -1.17 -12.90 12.65
C ILE A 238 -1.89 -11.65 12.17
N VAL A 239 -2.78 -11.12 13.02
CA VAL A 239 -3.50 -9.88 12.72
C VAL A 239 -3.15 -8.82 13.75
N LEU A 240 -2.60 -7.72 13.26
CA LEU A 240 -2.19 -6.56 14.04
C LEU A 240 -3.06 -5.36 13.69
N VAL A 241 -3.35 -4.52 14.68
CA VAL A 241 -3.94 -3.19 14.44
C VAL A 241 -3.07 -2.11 15.06
N ASN A 242 -3.08 -0.94 14.43
CA ASN A 242 -2.32 0.22 14.89
C ASN A 242 -3.22 1.44 15.02
N SER A 243 -3.16 2.12 16.16
CA SER A 243 -3.86 3.40 16.36
C SER A 243 -2.93 4.62 16.33
N GLN A 244 -1.61 4.42 16.26
CA GLN A 244 -0.64 5.52 16.21
C GLN A 244 0.48 5.19 15.23
N CYS A 245 0.55 5.92 14.11
CA CYS A 245 1.62 5.70 13.14
C CYS A 245 2.96 6.18 13.72
N PRO A 246 4.05 5.40 13.61
CA PRO A 246 5.38 5.84 14.04
C PRO A 246 5.91 7.04 13.23
N PHE A 247 5.28 7.37 12.10
CA PHE A 247 5.62 8.53 11.28
C PHE A 247 4.62 9.69 11.41
N GLY A 248 3.73 9.66 12.40
CA GLY A 248 2.69 10.68 12.56
C GLY A 248 1.62 10.65 11.47
N LEU A 249 0.84 11.73 11.37
CA LEU A 249 -0.22 11.87 10.35
C LEU A 249 0.34 12.25 8.98
N GLU A 250 1.56 12.78 8.93
CA GLU A 250 2.19 13.22 7.69
C GLU A 250 2.57 12.02 6.81
N VAL A 251 2.54 10.80 7.34
CA VAL A 251 2.61 9.57 6.54
C VAL A 251 1.56 9.53 5.40
N ARG A 252 0.48 10.32 5.51
CA ARG A 252 -0.51 10.54 4.43
C ARG A 252 0.08 11.17 3.18
N GLN A 253 1.20 11.86 3.29
CA GLN A 253 1.94 12.42 2.16
C GLN A 253 2.95 11.42 1.59
N SER A 254 3.15 10.27 2.25
CA SER A 254 4.13 9.25 1.84
C SER A 254 3.65 7.83 2.18
N PRO A 255 2.58 7.35 1.53
CA PRO A 255 1.98 6.03 1.78
C PRO A 255 2.91 4.85 1.53
N SER A 256 3.91 5.03 0.66
CA SER A 256 4.97 4.06 0.38
C SER A 256 5.75 3.66 1.64
N LEU A 257 5.85 4.55 2.65
CA LEU A 257 6.46 4.25 3.94
C LEU A 257 5.75 3.12 4.67
N CYS A 258 4.43 2.98 4.52
CA CYS A 258 3.72 1.85 5.11
C CYS A 258 4.29 0.54 4.60
N ARG A 259 4.43 0.39 3.27
CA ARG A 259 4.98 -0.82 2.65
C ARG A 259 6.39 -1.10 3.11
N MET A 260 7.28 -0.11 3.06
CA MET A 260 8.66 -0.27 3.51
C MET A 260 8.76 -0.69 4.99
N THR A 261 7.88 -0.13 5.82
CA THR A 261 7.87 -0.37 7.27
C THR A 261 7.24 -1.70 7.64
N THR A 262 6.22 -2.15 6.91
CA THR A 262 5.56 -3.45 7.11
C THR A 262 6.31 -4.59 6.43
N ALA A 263 7.18 -4.29 5.47
CA ALA A 263 8.09 -5.27 4.87
C ALA A 263 8.98 -5.93 5.95
N VAL A 264 9.34 -5.18 6.99
CA VAL A 264 10.04 -5.73 8.16
C VAL A 264 9.25 -6.85 8.85
N PHE A 265 7.93 -6.76 8.92
CA PHE A 265 7.09 -7.85 9.45
C PHE A 265 7.15 -9.09 8.57
N GLY A 266 7.06 -8.89 7.25
CA GLY A 266 7.17 -9.96 6.27
C GLY A 266 8.53 -10.66 6.33
N GLY A 267 9.62 -9.90 6.47
CA GLY A 267 10.98 -10.44 6.61
C GLY A 267 11.21 -11.24 7.89
N ILE A 268 10.67 -10.79 9.03
CA ILE A 268 10.72 -11.55 10.29
C ILE A 268 9.89 -12.83 10.15
N ALA A 269 8.66 -12.73 9.64
CA ALA A 269 7.79 -13.90 9.47
C ALA A 269 8.41 -14.92 8.53
N ALA A 270 8.82 -14.52 7.32
CA ALA A 270 9.38 -15.40 6.31
C ALA A 270 10.64 -16.14 6.80
N ARG A 271 11.51 -15.50 7.60
CA ARG A 271 12.67 -16.17 8.21
C ARG A 271 12.31 -17.33 9.13
N ASN A 272 11.17 -17.24 9.80
CA ASN A 272 10.74 -18.22 10.80
C ASN A 272 9.76 -19.25 10.23
N THR A 273 9.10 -18.95 9.11
CA THR A 273 8.10 -19.83 8.47
C THR A 273 8.44 -20.21 7.03
N GLY A 274 9.64 -19.88 6.56
CA GLY A 274 10.14 -20.10 5.19
C GLY A 274 9.58 -19.11 4.16
N ARG A 275 8.30 -18.79 4.24
CA ARG A 275 7.63 -17.76 3.44
C ARG A 275 6.54 -17.05 4.26
N ALA A 276 6.23 -15.82 3.87
CA ALA A 276 5.16 -15.02 4.46
C ALA A 276 4.57 -14.06 3.43
N ALA A 277 3.35 -13.59 3.69
CA ALA A 277 2.74 -12.52 2.92
C ALA A 277 2.13 -11.48 3.87
N VAL A 278 2.17 -10.20 3.49
CA VAL A 278 1.62 -9.12 4.30
C VAL A 278 0.54 -8.38 3.53
N THR A 279 -0.67 -8.35 4.08
CA THR A 279 -1.80 -7.58 3.57
C THR A 279 -2.04 -6.35 4.46
N LEU A 280 -2.21 -5.18 3.84
CA LEU A 280 -2.53 -3.93 4.52
C LEU A 280 -4.00 -3.58 4.26
N GLU A 281 -4.89 -4.11 5.08
CA GLU A 281 -6.34 -3.93 4.91
C GLU A 281 -6.79 -2.48 5.20
N GLU A 282 -6.22 -1.87 6.23
CA GLU A 282 -6.47 -0.47 6.64
C GLU A 282 -5.13 0.22 6.92
N ARG A 283 -5.00 1.51 6.59
CA ARG A 283 -3.77 2.30 6.80
C ARG A 283 -4.09 3.76 7.16
N ILE A 284 -3.46 4.26 8.22
CA ILE A 284 -3.50 5.70 8.56
C ILE A 284 -3.00 6.57 7.40
N ALA A 285 -2.04 6.06 6.62
CA ALA A 285 -1.43 6.75 5.50
C ALA A 285 -2.34 6.97 4.29
N ILE A 286 -3.49 6.31 4.24
CA ILE A 286 -4.51 6.58 3.22
C ILE A 286 -5.78 7.16 3.85
N GLY A 287 -5.68 7.55 5.12
CA GLY A 287 -6.72 8.23 5.87
C GLY A 287 -7.54 7.37 6.83
N ASP A 288 -7.36 6.04 6.85
CA ASP A 288 -8.13 5.17 7.75
C ASP A 288 -7.90 5.57 9.22
N PRO A 289 -8.87 5.36 10.13
CA PRO A 289 -8.73 5.73 11.55
C PRO A 289 -7.64 4.93 12.28
N GLY A 290 -7.16 3.85 11.68
CA GLY A 290 -6.07 3.02 12.18
C GLY A 290 -5.51 2.16 11.05
N CYS A 291 -4.45 1.42 11.33
CA CYS A 291 -4.00 0.36 10.43
C CYS A 291 -4.56 -0.99 10.85
N ARG A 292 -4.77 -1.87 9.88
CA ARG A 292 -5.03 -3.30 10.07
C ARG A 292 -4.11 -4.06 9.12
N VAL A 293 -3.23 -4.87 9.71
CA VAL A 293 -2.17 -5.59 9.02
C VAL A 293 -2.38 -7.08 9.27
N VAL A 294 -2.45 -7.85 8.19
CA VAL A 294 -2.52 -9.32 8.25
C VAL A 294 -1.20 -9.87 7.75
N ILE A 295 -0.56 -10.73 8.54
CA ILE A 295 0.67 -11.43 8.21
C ILE A 295 0.28 -12.90 8.04
N HIS A 296 0.29 -13.38 6.80
CA HIS A 296 0.05 -14.77 6.44
C HIS A 296 1.36 -15.55 6.56
N LEU A 297 1.31 -16.73 7.17
CA LEU A 297 2.46 -17.53 7.57
C LEU A 297 2.53 -18.83 6.78
N GLY A 298 3.75 -19.20 6.36
CA GLY A 298 4.00 -20.50 5.75
C GLY A 298 3.18 -20.73 4.47
N ASP A 299 2.49 -21.86 4.37
CA ASP A 299 1.75 -22.22 3.16
C ASP A 299 0.58 -21.26 2.86
N SER A 300 -0.10 -20.73 3.89
CA SER A 300 -1.18 -19.75 3.72
C SER A 300 -0.75 -18.47 2.97
N ALA A 301 0.55 -18.14 3.01
CA ALA A 301 1.08 -16.99 2.31
C ALA A 301 1.00 -17.10 0.78
N ALA A 302 0.88 -18.31 0.23
CA ALA A 302 0.72 -18.51 -1.21
C ALA A 302 -0.71 -18.21 -1.69
N GLU A 303 -1.70 -18.37 -0.80
CA GLU A 303 -3.12 -18.14 -1.08
C GLU A 303 -3.54 -16.69 -0.83
N ALA A 304 -2.67 -15.92 -0.16
CA ALA A 304 -2.91 -14.52 0.13
C ALA A 304 -2.89 -13.69 -1.16
N THR A 305 -4.07 -13.28 -1.61
CA THR A 305 -4.22 -12.33 -2.71
C THR A 305 -3.98 -10.90 -2.23
N ARG A 306 -3.50 -10.04 -3.14
CA ARG A 306 -3.32 -8.59 -2.86
C ARG A 306 -2.43 -8.36 -1.63
N ALA A 307 -1.37 -9.15 -1.54
CA ALA A 307 -0.42 -9.17 -0.45
C ALA A 307 1.00 -8.98 -0.97
N HIS A 308 1.89 -8.49 -0.12
CA HIS A 308 3.32 -8.46 -0.42
C HIS A 308 3.96 -9.75 0.04
N HIS A 309 4.54 -10.50 -0.89
CA HIS A 309 5.14 -11.79 -0.60
C HIS A 309 6.62 -11.65 -0.25
N TYR A 310 7.04 -12.43 0.75
CA TYR A 310 8.39 -12.47 1.27
C TYR A 310 8.81 -13.93 1.41
N THR A 311 10.01 -14.23 0.96
CA THR A 311 10.64 -15.54 1.14
C THR A 311 11.88 -15.39 2.00
N ALA A 312 12.18 -16.39 2.82
CA ALA A 312 13.48 -16.45 3.47
C ALA A 312 14.54 -16.47 2.37
N ALA A 313 15.53 -15.57 2.46
CA ALA A 313 16.74 -15.73 1.66
C ALA A 313 17.33 -17.11 1.98
N PRO A 314 17.76 -17.89 0.97
CA PRO A 314 18.49 -19.12 1.25
C PRO A 314 19.67 -18.78 2.15
N PRO A 315 20.00 -19.63 3.15
CA PRO A 315 21.09 -19.34 4.06
C PRO A 315 22.34 -19.01 3.24
N SER A 316 22.90 -17.82 3.47
CA SER A 316 24.14 -17.44 2.82
C SER A 316 25.15 -18.52 3.13
N THR A 317 25.63 -19.24 2.12
CA THR A 317 26.85 -20.02 2.26
C THR A 317 27.94 -19.02 2.60
N ALA A 318 28.27 -18.89 3.89
CA ALA A 318 29.41 -18.14 4.34
C ALA A 318 30.62 -18.64 3.53
N GLY A 319 31.25 -17.71 2.81
CA GLY A 319 32.38 -17.99 1.94
C GLY A 319 33.46 -18.79 2.68
N ARG A 320 33.99 -19.78 1.97
CA ARG A 320 35.25 -20.45 2.30
C ARG A 320 36.43 -19.50 2.15
#